data_AF-A0A9W8KDM6-F1
#
_entry.id   AF-A0A9W8KDM6-F1
#
_cell.length_a   1.000
_cell.length_b   1.000
_cell.length_c   1.000
_cell.angle_alpha   90.00
_cell.angle_beta   90.00
_cell.angle_gamma   90.00
#
_symmetry.space_group_name_H-M   'P 1'
#
loop_
_entity.id
_entity.type
_entity.pdbx_description
1 polymer ?
#
loop_
_entity_poly.entity_id
_entity_poly.type
_entity_poly.pdbx_seq_one_letter_code
_entity_poly.pdbx_strand_id
1 'polypeptide(L)'
;MSYSTASLAESIASSTQTLELDSLRAHHTQALVNIVSSCLYPTPIDAAALKRSLIELRRHLESPLSCAQSHPATETNAVEIIEHIILCWVCARASQADAQNYSMKRIVNTSDGRFDKYADIPERTISEAIQCTSYLATMSVGIAAVAKTSLPTSISLLLGFSSCPLVLTYAFRTLTKLCSKHSVKRAKADGRWESETGIYSVLDAFTSAQSALGLRNRFDSLAHAAFAFVTDLLTHLDDPPLCDSVCTDQTAETFGLASPPSTKLPTARVEERALISALSLVNALINAHDIAEDRLRMRRELLDTPLYQCLKLLEVPEFEPTLAYYEARRFRRAYASDIRAFDPQTPFTSAST
;
A
#
# COMPACT_ATOMS: atom_id res chain seq x y z
N MET A 1 23.99 37.25 -37.81
CA MET A 1 23.28 36.09 -37.19
C MET A 1 21.80 36.31 -37.39
N SER A 2 21.20 35.62 -38.35
CA SER A 2 19.77 35.70 -38.68
C SER A 2 19.02 34.68 -37.80
N TYR A 3 18.31 35.16 -36.79
CA TYR A 3 17.37 34.33 -36.03
C TYR A 3 16.19 34.00 -36.96
N SER A 4 15.99 32.72 -37.24
CA SER A 4 14.86 32.24 -38.05
C SER A 4 13.56 32.44 -37.26
N THR A 5 12.72 33.37 -37.73
CA THR A 5 11.38 33.64 -37.20
C THR A 5 10.46 32.42 -37.29
N ALA A 6 10.75 31.48 -38.19
CA ALA A 6 10.05 30.20 -38.29
C ALA A 6 10.24 29.33 -37.03
N SER A 7 11.45 29.30 -36.43
CA SER A 7 11.70 28.51 -35.22
C SER A 7 11.03 29.10 -33.97
N LEU A 8 10.84 30.42 -33.94
CA LEU A 8 10.11 31.10 -32.86
C LEU A 8 8.60 30.86 -33.01
N ALA A 9 8.06 30.89 -34.23
CA ALA A 9 6.66 30.59 -34.49
C ALA A 9 6.30 29.12 -34.22
N GLU A 10 7.18 28.17 -34.59
CA GLU A 10 7.04 26.74 -34.25
C GLU A 10 7.14 26.51 -32.74
N SER A 11 8.05 27.19 -32.05
CA SER A 11 8.16 27.14 -30.59
C SER A 11 6.91 27.71 -29.90
N ILE A 12 6.34 28.80 -30.41
CA ILE A 12 5.13 29.41 -29.86
C ILE A 12 3.91 28.52 -30.13
N ALA A 13 3.73 28.02 -31.35
CA ALA A 13 2.63 27.11 -31.72
C ALA A 13 2.68 25.79 -30.93
N SER A 14 3.88 25.23 -30.76
CA SER A 14 4.13 24.07 -29.91
C SER A 14 3.79 24.36 -28.44
N SER A 15 4.21 25.52 -27.92
CA SER A 15 3.92 25.93 -26.54
C SER A 15 2.42 26.13 -26.27
N THR A 16 1.68 26.71 -27.22
CA THR A 16 0.23 26.90 -27.10
C THR A 16 -0.54 25.58 -27.15
N GLN A 17 -0.12 24.64 -28.01
CA GLN A 17 -0.73 23.30 -28.06
C GLN A 17 -0.50 22.50 -26.77
N THR A 18 0.70 22.61 -26.15
CA THR A 18 0.92 22.01 -24.83
C THR A 18 0.02 22.62 -23.75
N LEU A 19 -0.13 23.95 -23.72
CA LEU A 19 -0.97 24.63 -22.73
C LEU A 19 -2.47 24.26 -22.85
N GLU A 20 -2.99 24.10 -24.07
CA GLU A 20 -4.38 23.67 -24.29
C GLU A 20 -4.63 22.22 -23.84
N LEU A 21 -3.69 21.31 -24.14
CA LEU A 21 -3.76 19.93 -23.69
C LEU A 21 -3.71 19.81 -22.17
N ASP A 22 -2.86 20.60 -21.52
CA ASP A 22 -2.71 20.58 -20.06
C ASP A 22 -3.96 21.15 -19.36
N SER A 23 -4.57 22.19 -19.91
CA SER A 23 -5.86 22.72 -19.44
C SER A 23 -6.97 21.66 -19.56
N LEU A 24 -7.08 20.99 -20.71
CA LEU A 24 -8.09 19.94 -20.92
C LEU A 24 -7.91 18.76 -19.96
N ARG A 25 -6.66 18.38 -19.66
CA ARG A 25 -6.36 17.34 -18.66
C ARG A 25 -6.79 17.75 -17.26
N ALA A 26 -6.45 18.95 -16.82
CA ALA A 26 -6.84 19.46 -15.51
C ALA A 26 -8.38 19.49 -15.37
N HIS A 27 -9.09 19.96 -16.40
CA HIS A 27 -10.55 19.93 -16.44
C HIS A 27 -11.12 18.51 -16.39
N HIS A 28 -10.51 17.55 -17.12
CA HIS A 28 -10.97 16.17 -17.10
C HIS A 28 -10.72 15.50 -15.74
N THR A 29 -9.53 15.67 -15.13
CA THR A 29 -9.25 15.19 -13.77
C THR A 29 -10.26 15.77 -12.78
N GLN A 30 -10.49 17.09 -12.81
CA GLN A 30 -11.46 17.73 -11.93
C GLN A 30 -12.89 17.23 -12.17
N ALA A 31 -13.28 16.97 -13.41
CA ALA A 31 -14.58 16.39 -13.73
C ALA A 31 -14.74 14.98 -13.13
N LEU A 32 -13.72 14.13 -13.24
CA LEU A 32 -13.71 12.80 -12.62
C LEU A 32 -13.77 12.87 -11.09
N VAL A 33 -13.00 13.78 -10.49
CA VAL A 33 -13.02 14.08 -9.04
C VAL A 33 -14.42 14.52 -8.61
N ASN A 34 -15.08 15.41 -9.36
CA ASN A 34 -16.45 15.84 -9.09
C ASN A 34 -17.47 14.69 -9.22
N ILE A 35 -17.28 13.79 -10.18
CA ILE A 35 -18.13 12.60 -10.33
C ILE A 35 -17.98 11.69 -9.11
N VAL A 36 -16.75 11.40 -8.68
CA VAL A 36 -16.50 10.62 -7.45
C VAL A 36 -17.11 11.30 -6.23
N SER A 37 -16.93 12.62 -6.09
CA SER A 37 -17.57 13.43 -5.03
C SER A 37 -19.08 13.24 -5.00
N SER A 38 -19.72 13.31 -6.18
CA SER A 38 -21.17 13.29 -6.28
C SER A 38 -21.78 11.95 -5.86
N CYS A 39 -21.03 10.84 -6.01
CA CYS A 39 -21.41 9.53 -5.51
C CYS A 39 -21.52 9.45 -3.97
N LEU A 40 -20.99 10.42 -3.22
CA LEU A 40 -20.99 10.42 -1.75
C LEU A 40 -22.20 11.13 -1.11
N TYR A 41 -22.98 11.87 -1.90
CA TYR A 41 -24.19 12.57 -1.43
C TYR A 41 -25.41 11.65 -1.20
N PRO A 42 -25.72 10.67 -2.06
CA PRO A 42 -26.84 9.77 -1.85
C PRO A 42 -26.76 9.01 -0.51
N THR A 43 -27.93 8.71 0.06
CA THR A 43 -28.06 7.87 1.26
C THR A 43 -29.17 6.83 0.98
N PRO A 44 -28.83 5.54 0.79
CA PRO A 44 -27.49 4.95 0.86
C PRO A 44 -26.58 5.36 -0.31
N ILE A 45 -25.27 5.19 -0.13
CA ILE A 45 -24.26 5.40 -1.19
C ILE A 45 -24.42 4.31 -2.25
N ASP A 46 -24.54 4.69 -3.52
CA ASP A 46 -24.47 3.74 -4.64
C ASP A 46 -23.02 3.28 -4.83
N ALA A 47 -22.66 2.18 -4.17
CA ALA A 47 -21.33 1.59 -4.22
C ALA A 47 -20.91 1.15 -5.64
N ALA A 48 -21.85 0.81 -6.52
CA ALA A 48 -21.56 0.40 -7.89
C ALA A 48 -21.23 1.62 -8.77
N ALA A 49 -21.95 2.74 -8.60
CA ALA A 49 -21.58 4.01 -9.21
C ALA A 49 -20.22 4.51 -8.68
N LEU A 50 -20.03 4.54 -7.36
CA LEU A 50 -18.77 4.97 -6.74
C LEU A 50 -17.58 4.16 -7.27
N LYS A 51 -17.72 2.82 -7.34
CA LYS A 51 -16.67 1.95 -7.87
C LYS A 51 -16.32 2.26 -9.32
N ARG A 52 -17.33 2.45 -10.19
CA ARG A 52 -17.10 2.80 -11.60
C ARG A 52 -16.38 4.13 -11.73
N SER A 53 -16.79 5.14 -10.97
CA SER A 53 -16.16 6.46 -10.94
C SER A 53 -14.70 6.40 -10.46
N LEU A 54 -14.42 5.61 -9.41
CA LEU A 54 -13.06 5.40 -8.92
C LEU A 54 -12.17 4.65 -9.93
N ILE A 55 -12.71 3.65 -10.64
CA ILE A 55 -11.98 2.95 -11.70
C ILE A 55 -11.60 3.93 -12.82
N GLU A 56 -12.51 4.81 -13.21
CA GLU A 56 -12.24 5.79 -14.27
C GLU A 56 -11.22 6.83 -13.83
N LEU A 57 -11.33 7.34 -12.60
CA LEU A 57 -10.30 8.20 -12.00
C LEU A 57 -8.95 7.48 -11.94
N ARG A 58 -8.91 6.22 -11.51
CA ARG A 58 -7.69 5.41 -11.47
C ARG A 58 -7.04 5.28 -12.84
N ARG A 59 -7.83 4.91 -13.87
CA ARG A 59 -7.34 4.79 -15.26
C ARG A 59 -6.78 6.10 -15.78
N HIS A 60 -7.43 7.22 -15.45
CA HIS A 60 -6.94 8.54 -15.81
C HIS A 60 -5.61 8.86 -15.13
N LEU A 61 -5.49 8.60 -13.82
CA LEU A 61 -4.26 8.82 -13.05
C LEU A 61 -3.12 7.89 -13.49
N GLU A 62 -3.41 6.65 -13.90
CA GLU A 62 -2.45 5.67 -14.39
C GLU A 62 -1.87 6.01 -15.78
N SER A 63 -2.62 6.77 -16.59
CA SER A 63 -2.24 7.08 -17.96
C SER A 63 -0.86 7.77 -18.02
N PRO A 64 0.08 7.36 -18.88
CA PRO A 64 1.36 8.06 -19.07
C PRO A 64 1.20 9.55 -19.42
N LEU A 65 0.04 9.92 -19.98
CA LEU A 65 -0.32 11.29 -20.33
C LEU A 65 -0.67 12.15 -19.10
N SER A 66 -0.97 11.56 -17.95
CA SER A 66 -1.21 12.26 -16.67
C SER A 66 0.09 12.68 -15.98
N CYS A 67 1.22 12.02 -16.28
CA CYS A 67 2.54 12.35 -15.75
C CYS A 67 3.16 13.61 -16.39
N ALA A 68 2.62 14.08 -17.53
CA ALA A 68 3.03 15.32 -18.18
C ALA A 68 2.28 16.50 -17.54
N GLN A 69 2.99 17.26 -16.70
CA GLN A 69 2.57 18.47 -15.99
C GLN A 69 1.16 18.39 -15.37
N SER A 70 1.10 17.93 -14.13
CA SER A 70 -0.14 17.90 -13.36
C SER A 70 -0.44 19.25 -12.70
N HIS A 71 -1.74 19.55 -12.56
CA HIS A 71 -2.18 20.78 -11.91
C HIS A 71 -2.28 20.53 -10.38
N PRO A 72 -1.52 21.25 -9.53
CA PRO A 72 -1.46 20.98 -8.09
C PRO A 72 -2.83 20.96 -7.39
N ALA A 73 -3.73 21.86 -7.79
CA ALA A 73 -5.07 21.95 -7.20
C ALA A 73 -5.93 20.71 -7.49
N THR A 74 -5.83 20.13 -8.69
CA THR A 74 -6.66 18.97 -9.05
C THR A 74 -6.19 17.69 -8.36
N GLU A 75 -4.88 17.53 -8.20
CA GLU A 75 -4.33 16.43 -7.40
C GLU A 75 -4.72 16.55 -5.92
N THR A 76 -4.66 17.76 -5.37
CA THR A 76 -5.06 18.01 -3.97
C THR A 76 -6.54 17.69 -3.77
N ASN A 77 -7.42 18.15 -4.66
CA ASN A 77 -8.85 17.82 -4.62
C ASN A 77 -9.09 16.30 -4.74
N ALA A 78 -8.35 15.61 -5.61
CA ALA A 78 -8.44 14.16 -5.72
C ALA A 78 -8.02 13.46 -4.42
N VAL A 79 -6.92 13.91 -3.81
CA VAL A 79 -6.43 13.42 -2.52
C VAL A 79 -7.50 13.59 -1.44
N GLU A 80 -8.08 14.78 -1.30
CA GLU A 80 -9.10 15.09 -0.28
C GLU A 80 -10.35 14.20 -0.41
N ILE A 81 -10.84 13.97 -1.63
CA ILE A 81 -12.01 13.10 -1.84
C ILE A 81 -11.68 11.65 -1.50
N ILE A 82 -10.50 11.17 -1.90
CA ILE A 82 -10.08 9.79 -1.61
C ILE A 82 -9.84 9.62 -0.10
N GLU A 83 -9.25 10.61 0.55
CA GLU A 83 -9.09 10.68 2.00
C GLU A 83 -10.43 10.57 2.70
N HIS A 84 -11.42 11.35 2.27
CA HIS A 84 -12.77 11.32 2.82
C HIS A 84 -13.40 9.92 2.73
N ILE A 85 -13.28 9.26 1.58
CA ILE A 85 -13.81 7.91 1.36
C ILE A 85 -13.17 6.90 2.32
N ILE A 86 -11.82 6.86 2.37
CA ILE A 86 -11.11 5.86 3.16
C ILE A 86 -11.28 6.14 4.66
N LEU A 87 -11.16 7.40 5.09
CA LEU A 87 -11.32 7.79 6.49
C LEU A 87 -12.73 7.49 7.00
N CYS A 88 -13.76 7.92 6.28
CA CYS A 88 -15.15 7.68 6.72
C CYS A 88 -15.49 6.18 6.73
N TRP A 89 -14.95 5.40 5.79
CA TRP A 89 -15.10 3.95 5.79
C TRP A 89 -14.45 3.30 7.02
N VAL A 90 -13.21 3.71 7.37
CA VAL A 90 -12.53 3.23 8.58
C VAL A 90 -13.32 3.61 9.83
N CYS A 91 -13.81 4.86 9.93
CA CYS A 91 -14.64 5.30 11.06
C CYS A 91 -15.95 4.49 11.16
N ALA A 92 -16.58 4.15 10.03
CA ALA A 92 -17.76 3.31 10.01
C ALA A 92 -17.46 1.90 10.55
N ARG A 93 -16.34 1.29 10.11
CA ARG A 93 -15.89 -0.03 10.60
C ARG A 93 -15.54 -0.03 12.08
N ALA A 94 -14.85 1.01 12.56
CA ALA A 94 -14.55 1.18 13.96
C ALA A 94 -15.83 1.30 14.81
N SER A 95 -16.80 2.12 14.37
CA SER A 95 -18.11 2.26 15.04
C SER A 95 -18.87 0.93 15.11
N GLN A 96 -18.85 0.14 14.02
CA GLN A 96 -19.45 -1.19 14.01
C GLN A 96 -18.76 -2.17 14.97
N ALA A 97 -17.42 -2.18 15.00
CA ALA A 97 -16.66 -3.03 15.90
C ALA A 97 -16.93 -2.67 17.37
N ASP A 98 -16.99 -1.37 17.68
CA ASP A 98 -17.34 -0.88 19.01
C ASP A 98 -18.77 -1.27 19.40
N ALA A 99 -19.75 -1.10 18.51
CA ALA A 99 -21.13 -1.50 18.75
C ALA A 99 -21.27 -3.00 19.04
N GLN A 100 -20.53 -3.85 18.33
CA GLN A 100 -20.48 -5.29 18.60
C GLN A 100 -19.88 -5.57 20.00
N ASN A 101 -18.80 -4.89 20.36
CA ASN A 101 -18.16 -5.02 21.68
C ASN A 101 -19.08 -4.56 22.82
N TYR A 102 -19.81 -3.46 22.66
CA TYR A 102 -20.78 -2.98 23.67
C TYR A 102 -21.98 -3.91 23.81
N SER A 103 -22.49 -4.44 22.69
CA SER A 103 -23.56 -5.44 22.69
C SER A 103 -23.16 -6.70 23.46
N MET A 104 -21.94 -7.22 23.23
CA MET A 104 -21.40 -8.34 23.99
C MET A 104 -21.28 -8.03 25.50
N LYS A 105 -20.92 -6.79 25.85
CA LYS A 105 -20.80 -6.32 27.23
C LYS A 105 -22.14 -5.88 27.87
N ARG A 106 -23.26 -5.97 27.14
CA ARG A 106 -24.60 -5.50 27.54
C ARG A 106 -24.63 -4.03 27.98
N ILE A 107 -23.75 -3.19 27.43
CA ILE A 107 -23.73 -1.75 27.70
C ILE A 107 -24.64 -1.08 26.67
N VAL A 108 -25.73 -0.46 27.12
CA VAL A 108 -26.68 0.25 26.25
C VAL A 108 -26.13 1.64 25.96
N ASN A 109 -25.32 1.77 24.91
CA ASN A 109 -25.00 3.05 24.29
C ASN A 109 -25.45 3.04 22.84
N THR A 110 -26.15 4.09 22.42
CA THR A 110 -26.48 4.34 21.02
C THR A 110 -25.19 4.63 20.25
N SER A 111 -24.89 3.84 19.22
CA SER A 111 -23.75 4.06 18.34
C SER A 111 -23.88 5.40 17.61
N ASP A 112 -22.77 6.09 17.44
CA ASP A 112 -22.68 7.29 16.62
C ASP A 112 -22.89 6.91 15.15
N GLY A 113 -24.09 7.20 14.63
CA GLY A 113 -24.50 6.85 13.27
C GLY A 113 -23.97 7.78 12.17
N ARG A 114 -23.10 8.74 12.49
CA ARG A 114 -22.56 9.72 11.53
C ARG A 114 -21.86 9.08 10.33
N PHE A 115 -21.34 7.86 10.48
CA PHE A 115 -20.60 7.16 9.44
C PHE A 115 -21.35 5.97 8.83
N ASP A 116 -22.59 5.69 9.25
CA ASP A 116 -23.33 4.47 8.87
C ASP A 116 -23.44 4.32 7.35
N LYS A 117 -23.67 5.42 6.63
CA LYS A 117 -23.79 5.39 5.16
C LYS A 117 -22.52 4.92 4.44
N TYR A 118 -21.36 4.97 5.09
CA TYR A 118 -20.08 4.50 4.53
C TYR A 118 -19.80 3.03 4.85
N ALA A 119 -20.51 2.44 5.81
CA ALA A 119 -20.27 1.07 6.26
C ALA A 119 -20.53 0.03 5.17
N ASP A 120 -21.51 0.32 4.31
CA ASP A 120 -21.94 -0.56 3.22
C ASP A 120 -21.05 -0.45 1.96
N ILE A 121 -20.05 0.45 1.95
CA ILE A 121 -19.09 0.49 0.84
C ILE A 121 -18.25 -0.80 0.88
N PRO A 122 -18.28 -1.64 -0.17
CA PRO A 122 -17.53 -2.88 -0.20
C PRO A 122 -16.02 -2.64 -0.20
N GLU A 123 -15.27 -3.55 0.40
CA GLU A 123 -13.79 -3.53 0.42
C GLU A 123 -13.19 -3.43 -0.99
N ARG A 124 -13.82 -4.06 -1.99
CA ARG A 124 -13.41 -3.96 -3.40
C ARG A 124 -13.54 -2.55 -4.00
N THR A 125 -14.38 -1.69 -3.43
CA THR A 125 -14.48 -0.28 -3.82
C THR A 125 -13.39 0.53 -3.11
N ILE A 126 -13.12 0.21 -1.85
CA ILE A 126 -12.01 0.80 -1.08
C ILE A 126 -10.65 0.46 -1.71
N SER A 127 -10.47 -0.74 -2.27
CA SER A 127 -9.25 -1.07 -3.01
C SER A 127 -9.03 -0.18 -4.24
N GLU A 128 -10.08 0.29 -4.91
CA GLU A 128 -9.93 1.24 -6.03
C GLU A 128 -9.52 2.63 -5.50
N ALA A 129 -10.08 3.07 -4.36
CA ALA A 129 -9.68 4.31 -3.70
C ALA A 129 -8.20 4.28 -3.29
N ILE A 130 -7.73 3.19 -2.66
CA ILE A 130 -6.31 3.01 -2.30
C ILE A 130 -5.43 2.99 -3.54
N GLN A 131 -5.86 2.34 -4.63
CA GLN A 131 -5.10 2.35 -5.88
C GLN A 131 -4.99 3.77 -6.45
N CYS A 132 -6.06 4.59 -6.43
CA CYS A 132 -5.96 6.00 -6.80
C CYS A 132 -4.93 6.75 -5.95
N THR A 133 -4.90 6.55 -4.62
CA THR A 133 -3.83 7.09 -3.76
C THR A 133 -2.45 6.61 -4.20
N SER A 134 -2.33 5.34 -4.58
CA SER A 134 -1.09 4.74 -5.06
C SER A 134 -0.55 5.39 -6.33
N TYR A 135 -1.42 5.84 -7.24
CA TYR A 135 -1.02 6.59 -8.45
C TYR A 135 -0.75 8.06 -8.13
N LEU A 136 -1.54 8.70 -7.28
CA LEU A 136 -1.26 10.07 -6.80
C LEU A 136 0.11 10.16 -6.10
N ALA A 137 0.46 9.14 -5.30
CA ALA A 137 1.77 9.02 -4.67
C ALA A 137 2.92 8.78 -5.66
N THR A 138 2.63 8.58 -6.96
CA THR A 138 3.66 8.54 -8.01
C THR A 138 3.90 9.87 -8.71
N MET A 139 2.98 10.82 -8.58
CA MET A 139 3.04 12.15 -9.17
C MET A 139 3.87 13.08 -8.27
N SER A 140 4.52 14.09 -8.85
CA SER A 140 5.49 14.94 -8.17
C SER A 140 4.89 15.78 -7.03
N VAL A 141 3.70 16.34 -7.25
CA VAL A 141 2.94 17.09 -6.23
C VAL A 141 2.06 16.14 -5.41
N GLY A 142 1.48 15.13 -6.04
CA GLY A 142 0.57 14.17 -5.42
C GLY A 142 1.19 13.41 -4.26
N ILE A 143 2.48 13.05 -4.33
CA ILE A 143 3.16 12.42 -3.19
C ILE A 143 3.21 13.33 -1.95
N ALA A 144 3.47 14.62 -2.15
CA ALA A 144 3.54 15.58 -1.05
C ALA A 144 2.15 15.86 -0.48
N ALA A 145 1.10 15.87 -1.32
CA ALA A 145 -0.28 15.99 -0.88
C ALA A 145 -0.73 14.75 -0.08
N VAL A 146 -0.45 13.54 -0.58
CA VAL A 146 -0.76 12.29 0.14
C VAL A 146 -0.02 12.22 1.47
N ALA A 147 1.27 12.59 1.52
CA ALA A 147 2.05 12.54 2.76
C ALA A 147 1.60 13.56 3.83
N LYS A 148 0.91 14.64 3.44
CA LYS A 148 0.46 15.71 4.36
C LYS A 148 -0.99 15.54 4.84
N THR A 149 -1.73 14.61 4.24
CA THR A 149 -3.12 14.33 4.60
C THR A 149 -3.20 13.17 5.58
N SER A 150 -4.41 12.85 6.07
CA SER A 150 -4.66 11.70 6.93
C SER A 150 -4.62 10.37 6.18
N LEU A 151 -4.40 10.36 4.85
CA LEU A 151 -4.40 9.13 4.04
C LEU A 151 -3.46 8.03 4.58
N PRO A 152 -2.19 8.31 4.92
CA PRO A 152 -1.31 7.28 5.48
C PRO A 152 -1.86 6.71 6.79
N THR A 153 -2.44 7.55 7.65
CA THR A 153 -3.11 7.15 8.90
C THR A 153 -4.34 6.29 8.62
N SER A 154 -5.22 6.73 7.71
CA SER A 154 -6.42 5.99 7.32
C SER A 154 -6.07 4.62 6.72
N ILE A 155 -5.03 4.55 5.88
CA ILE A 155 -4.54 3.28 5.31
C ILE A 155 -3.94 2.38 6.40
N SER A 156 -3.22 2.95 7.37
CA SER A 156 -2.63 2.18 8.49
C SER A 156 -3.71 1.63 9.43
N LEU A 157 -4.74 2.42 9.74
CA LEU A 157 -5.91 1.99 10.51
C LEU A 157 -6.70 0.90 9.79
N LEU A 158 -6.87 1.02 8.47
CA LEU A 158 -7.58 0.05 7.65
C LEU A 158 -7.01 -1.37 7.77
N LEU A 159 -5.71 -1.52 8.05
CA LEU A 159 -5.08 -2.83 8.28
C LEU A 159 -5.71 -3.59 9.45
N GLY A 160 -6.28 -2.89 10.44
CA GLY A 160 -6.99 -3.50 11.57
C GLY A 160 -8.44 -3.89 11.28
N PHE A 161 -9.01 -3.46 10.15
CA PHE A 161 -10.43 -3.64 9.82
C PHE A 161 -10.70 -4.41 8.53
N SER A 162 -9.69 -4.61 7.68
CA SER A 162 -9.80 -5.32 6.41
C SER A 162 -9.12 -6.68 6.49
N SER A 163 -9.82 -7.73 6.08
CA SER A 163 -9.23 -9.07 5.89
C SER A 163 -9.00 -9.41 4.41
N CYS A 164 -9.50 -8.61 3.46
CA CYS A 164 -9.29 -8.89 2.05
C CYS A 164 -7.82 -8.75 1.63
N PRO A 165 -7.18 -9.83 1.13
CA PRO A 165 -5.77 -9.80 0.72
C PRO A 165 -5.48 -8.76 -0.37
N LEU A 166 -6.45 -8.50 -1.25
CA LEU A 166 -6.32 -7.53 -2.34
C LEU A 166 -6.23 -6.08 -1.81
N VAL A 167 -7.08 -5.71 -0.86
CA VAL A 167 -7.06 -4.39 -0.21
C VAL A 167 -5.72 -4.20 0.50
N LEU A 168 -5.31 -5.19 1.30
CA LEU A 168 -4.07 -5.17 2.06
C LEU A 168 -2.83 -5.09 1.12
N THR A 169 -2.84 -5.81 0.01
CA THR A 169 -1.80 -5.69 -1.04
C THR A 169 -1.64 -4.25 -1.51
N TYR A 170 -2.74 -3.58 -1.87
CA TYR A 170 -2.68 -2.20 -2.35
C TYR A 170 -2.33 -1.20 -1.25
N ALA A 171 -2.78 -1.43 -0.01
CA ALA A 171 -2.42 -0.64 1.15
C ALA A 171 -0.89 -0.69 1.37
N PHE A 172 -0.32 -1.89 1.46
CA PHE A 172 1.12 -2.07 1.65
C PHE A 172 1.94 -1.45 0.52
N ARG A 173 1.52 -1.65 -0.74
CA ARG A 173 2.21 -1.05 -1.89
C ARG A 173 2.17 0.48 -1.88
N THR A 174 1.06 1.06 -1.44
CA THR A 174 0.91 2.52 -1.35
C THR A 174 1.81 3.09 -0.27
N LEU A 175 1.83 2.50 0.93
CA LEU A 175 2.75 2.89 2.00
C LEU A 175 4.22 2.66 1.59
N THR A 176 4.52 1.58 0.85
CA THR A 176 5.87 1.27 0.34
C THR A 176 6.34 2.37 -0.61
N LYS A 177 5.47 2.84 -1.51
CA LYS A 177 5.77 3.95 -2.42
C LYS A 177 6.07 5.23 -1.66
N LEU A 178 5.31 5.55 -0.61
CA LEU A 178 5.57 6.72 0.23
C LEU A 178 6.91 6.62 0.97
N CYS A 179 7.29 5.42 1.43
CA CYS A 179 8.60 5.21 2.07
C CYS A 179 9.76 5.33 1.06
N SER A 180 9.56 4.87 -0.18
CA SER A 180 10.64 4.75 -1.17
C SER A 180 10.83 6.01 -2.02
N LYS A 181 9.85 6.91 -2.06
CA LYS A 181 9.90 8.13 -2.85
C LYS A 181 10.12 9.33 -1.93
N HIS A 182 11.21 10.04 -2.18
CA HIS A 182 11.48 11.32 -1.56
C HIS A 182 10.52 12.38 -2.08
N SER A 183 9.52 12.72 -1.27
CA SER A 183 8.62 13.84 -1.51
C SER A 183 9.41 15.15 -1.46
N VAL A 184 9.28 15.95 -2.52
CA VAL A 184 9.83 17.29 -2.81
C VAL A 184 10.84 17.85 -1.80
N LYS A 185 12.06 18.14 -2.31
CA LYS A 185 13.17 18.79 -1.58
C LYS A 185 12.71 20.09 -0.92
N ARG A 186 12.68 20.15 0.42
CA ARG A 186 12.67 21.43 1.15
C ARG A 186 14.10 21.82 1.49
N ALA A 187 14.46 23.06 1.24
CA ALA A 187 15.68 23.63 1.81
C ALA A 187 15.44 23.90 3.31
N LYS A 188 16.27 23.33 4.18
CA LYS A 188 16.39 23.75 5.58
C LYS A 188 16.91 25.18 5.65
N ALA A 189 16.67 25.81 6.81
CA ALA A 189 17.25 27.11 7.16
C ALA A 189 18.80 27.12 7.14
N ASP A 190 19.45 25.95 7.18
CA ASP A 190 20.91 25.79 7.10
C ASP A 190 21.41 25.42 5.68
N GLY A 191 20.54 25.43 4.67
CA GLY A 191 20.89 25.13 3.28
C GLY A 191 20.97 23.64 2.93
N ARG A 192 20.66 22.71 3.86
CA ARG A 192 20.55 21.27 3.54
C ARG A 192 19.19 20.94 2.95
N TRP A 193 19.15 20.00 2.00
CA TRP A 193 17.91 19.55 1.36
C TRP A 193 17.31 18.39 2.17
N GLU A 194 16.09 18.56 2.72
CA GLU A 194 15.33 17.47 3.35
C GLU A 194 14.33 16.91 2.34
N SER A 195 14.37 15.59 2.18
CA SER A 195 13.61 14.84 1.17
C SER A 195 12.79 13.72 1.86
N GLU A 196 12.19 14.08 2.99
CA GLU A 196 11.90 13.14 4.08
C GLU A 196 10.40 12.96 4.41
N THR A 197 9.49 13.71 3.79
CA THR A 197 8.10 13.75 4.30
C THR A 197 7.34 12.43 4.15
N GLY A 198 7.76 11.55 3.23
CA GLY A 198 7.06 10.29 2.95
C GLY A 198 7.21 9.25 4.07
N ILE A 199 8.45 8.93 4.45
CA ILE A 199 8.74 7.94 5.49
C ILE A 199 8.20 8.39 6.86
N TYR A 200 8.43 9.64 7.26
CA TYR A 200 7.94 10.13 8.55
C TYR A 200 6.42 10.15 8.62
N SER A 201 5.75 10.54 7.53
CA SER A 201 4.28 10.45 7.46
C SER A 201 3.77 9.01 7.66
N VAL A 202 4.45 8.01 7.09
CA VAL A 202 4.10 6.60 7.30
C VAL A 202 4.38 6.16 8.75
N LEU A 203 5.49 6.58 9.35
CA LEU A 203 5.82 6.25 10.75
C LEU A 203 4.85 6.91 11.74
N ASP A 204 4.48 8.17 11.51
CA ASP A 204 3.49 8.91 12.30
C ASP A 204 2.10 8.29 12.14
N ALA A 205 1.77 7.82 10.94
CA ALA A 205 0.54 7.10 10.67
C ALA A 205 0.45 5.77 11.45
N PHE A 206 1.51 4.95 11.45
CA PHE A 206 1.55 3.74 12.27
C PHE A 206 1.47 4.06 13.76
N THR A 207 2.14 5.12 14.22
CA THR A 207 2.09 5.57 15.62
C THR A 207 0.68 6.04 16.02
N SER A 208 0.01 6.75 15.12
CA SER A 208 -1.39 7.17 15.31
C SER A 208 -2.34 5.98 15.34
N ALA A 209 -2.14 5.01 14.44
CA ALA A 209 -2.90 3.78 14.41
C ALA A 209 -2.67 2.92 15.67
N GLN A 210 -1.43 2.87 16.18
CA GLN A 210 -1.10 2.23 17.46
C GLN A 210 -1.95 2.76 18.59
N SER A 211 -2.00 4.09 18.73
CA SER A 211 -2.77 4.77 19.78
C SER A 211 -4.27 4.51 19.63
N ALA A 212 -4.79 4.64 18.41
CA ALA A 212 -6.22 4.46 18.13
C ALA A 212 -6.70 3.01 18.30
N LEU A 213 -5.89 2.02 17.94
CA LEU A 213 -6.22 0.59 18.03
C LEU A 213 -5.76 -0.04 19.35
N GLY A 214 -5.06 0.71 20.22
CA GLY A 214 -4.52 0.20 21.48
C GLY A 214 -3.47 -0.90 21.31
N LEU A 215 -2.66 -0.81 20.25
CA LEU A 215 -1.63 -1.82 19.94
C LEU A 215 -0.41 -1.68 20.85
N ARG A 216 0.26 -2.79 21.14
CA ARG A 216 1.50 -2.76 21.94
C ARG A 216 2.62 -2.11 21.15
N ASN A 217 2.76 -2.45 19.88
CA ASN A 217 3.74 -1.92 18.95
C ASN A 217 3.04 -1.32 17.73
N ARG A 218 3.55 -0.21 17.19
CA ARG A 218 2.94 0.47 16.04
C ARG A 218 2.89 -0.35 14.77
N PHE A 219 3.74 -1.37 14.65
CA PHE A 219 3.76 -2.28 13.51
C PHE A 219 2.95 -3.56 13.72
N ASP A 220 2.25 -3.72 14.85
CA ASP A 220 1.51 -4.96 15.16
C ASP A 220 0.48 -5.30 14.07
N SER A 221 -0.30 -4.33 13.56
CA SER A 221 -1.27 -4.61 12.49
C SER A 221 -0.61 -5.12 11.20
N LEU A 222 0.54 -4.55 10.82
CA LEU A 222 1.31 -5.00 9.67
C LEU A 222 1.87 -6.41 9.88
N ALA A 223 2.45 -6.66 11.06
CA ALA A 223 3.07 -7.92 11.42
C ALA A 223 2.05 -9.06 11.56
N HIS A 224 0.89 -8.79 12.17
CA HIS A 224 -0.21 -9.73 12.27
C HIS A 224 -0.79 -10.09 10.90
N ALA A 225 -0.97 -9.11 10.00
CA ALA A 225 -1.40 -9.39 8.64
C ALA A 225 -0.40 -10.26 7.88
N ALA A 226 0.89 -9.94 7.95
CA ALA A 226 1.95 -10.77 7.34
C ALA A 226 1.97 -12.20 7.93
N PHE A 227 1.85 -12.32 9.25
CA PHE A 227 1.79 -13.61 9.92
C PHE A 227 0.58 -14.44 9.49
N ALA A 228 -0.61 -13.82 9.43
CA ALA A 228 -1.82 -14.49 8.96
C ALA A 228 -1.67 -15.04 7.53
N PHE A 229 -1.10 -14.25 6.61
CA PHE A 229 -0.89 -14.74 5.24
C PHE A 229 0.09 -15.90 5.15
N VAL A 230 1.20 -15.88 5.91
CA VAL A 230 2.13 -17.02 5.86
C VAL A 230 1.51 -18.27 6.50
N THR A 231 0.71 -18.14 7.55
CA THR A 231 0.00 -19.27 8.14
C THR A 231 -1.06 -19.83 7.20
N ASP A 232 -1.82 -18.98 6.50
CA ASP A 232 -2.80 -19.42 5.50
C ASP A 232 -2.10 -20.14 4.33
N LEU A 233 -0.92 -19.67 3.90
CA LEU A 233 -0.16 -20.36 2.86
C LEU A 233 0.34 -21.74 3.33
N LEU A 234 0.72 -21.88 4.60
CA LEU A 234 1.16 -23.14 5.19
C LEU A 234 0.02 -24.15 5.37
N THR A 235 -1.14 -23.73 5.88
CA THR A 235 -2.29 -24.64 6.06
C THR A 235 -2.75 -25.24 4.73
N HIS A 236 -2.64 -24.47 3.64
CA HIS A 236 -2.93 -24.96 2.29
C HIS A 236 -1.81 -25.78 1.63
N LEU A 237 -0.68 -26.01 2.31
CA LEU A 237 0.34 -27.00 1.92
C LEU A 237 0.06 -28.37 2.54
N ASP A 238 -0.52 -28.38 3.74
CA ASP A 238 -0.85 -29.60 4.48
C ASP A 238 -2.14 -30.28 3.96
N ASP A 239 -2.98 -29.55 3.22
CA ASP A 239 -4.13 -30.12 2.52
C ASP A 239 -3.72 -30.69 1.14
N PRO A 240 -3.89 -32.01 0.88
CA PRO A 240 -3.74 -32.55 -0.47
C PRO A 240 -4.72 -31.83 -1.40
N PRO A 241 -4.36 -31.58 -2.69
CA PRO A 241 -5.23 -30.85 -3.59
C PRO A 241 -6.55 -31.61 -3.76
N LEU A 242 -7.60 -31.13 -3.11
CA LEU A 242 -8.96 -31.50 -3.44
C LEU A 242 -9.24 -30.90 -4.82
N CYS A 243 -9.21 -31.78 -5.82
CA CYS A 243 -9.86 -31.53 -7.10
C CYS A 243 -11.29 -31.04 -6.85
N ASP A 244 -11.60 -29.84 -7.34
CA ASP A 244 -12.86 -29.50 -7.98
C ASP A 244 -12.61 -28.24 -8.84
N SER A 245 -12.44 -28.39 -10.16
CA SER A 245 -13.54 -28.33 -11.14
C SER A 245 -14.19 -26.95 -11.21
N VAL A 246 -13.73 -26.09 -12.14
CA VAL A 246 -14.58 -25.46 -13.19
C VAL A 246 -13.68 -25.02 -14.37
N CYS A 247 -13.93 -25.64 -15.53
CA CYS A 247 -13.65 -25.23 -16.92
C CYS A 247 -12.20 -24.92 -17.36
N THR A 248 -11.61 -25.89 -18.08
CA THR A 248 -11.29 -25.72 -19.51
C THR A 248 -11.19 -27.09 -20.17
N ASP A 249 -11.98 -27.29 -21.22
CA ASP A 249 -11.73 -28.32 -22.24
C ASP A 249 -10.34 -28.12 -22.85
N GLN A 250 -9.54 -29.18 -22.94
CA GLN A 250 -8.85 -29.62 -24.16
C GLN A 250 -7.87 -30.77 -23.88
N THR A 251 -8.23 -31.93 -24.45
CA THR A 251 -7.39 -33.01 -25.00
C THR A 251 -6.21 -33.54 -24.18
N ALA A 252 -6.40 -34.75 -23.70
CA ALA A 252 -5.38 -35.70 -23.25
C ALA A 252 -4.49 -36.19 -24.41
N GLU A 253 -3.37 -36.84 -24.00
CA GLU A 253 -2.39 -37.67 -24.74
C GLU A 253 -1.01 -37.01 -24.97
N THR A 254 0.17 -37.53 -24.58
CA THR A 254 0.61 -38.78 -23.90
C THR A 254 2.09 -38.62 -23.45
N PHE A 255 2.54 -39.52 -22.56
CA PHE A 255 3.93 -39.94 -22.26
C PHE A 255 4.73 -39.24 -21.14
N GLY A 256 4.47 -39.69 -19.91
CA GLY A 256 5.40 -40.58 -19.20
C GLY A 256 6.79 -40.06 -18.85
N LEU A 257 6.92 -39.53 -17.62
CA LEU A 257 7.99 -39.81 -16.65
C LEU A 257 7.50 -39.29 -15.30
N ALA A 258 7.30 -40.19 -14.34
CA ALA A 258 6.87 -39.85 -12.99
C ALA A 258 7.94 -39.00 -12.31
N SER A 259 7.75 -37.68 -12.33
CA SER A 259 8.42 -36.77 -11.41
C SER A 259 7.75 -36.94 -10.05
N PRO A 260 8.48 -36.92 -8.92
CA PRO A 260 7.83 -36.76 -7.62
C PRO A 260 6.95 -35.50 -7.70
N PRO A 261 5.78 -35.45 -7.03
CA PRO A 261 4.95 -34.26 -7.07
C PRO A 261 5.80 -33.11 -6.52
N SER A 262 6.31 -32.27 -7.40
CA SER A 262 7.05 -31.10 -6.98
C SER A 262 6.01 -30.26 -6.25
N THR A 263 6.16 -30.12 -4.94
CA THR A 263 5.45 -29.22 -4.04
C THR A 263 5.78 -27.77 -4.39
N LYS A 264 5.62 -27.41 -5.66
CA LYS A 264 5.72 -26.04 -6.11
C LYS A 264 4.42 -25.38 -5.69
N LEU A 265 4.48 -24.62 -4.61
CA LEU A 265 3.45 -23.63 -4.27
C LEU A 265 3.10 -22.86 -5.55
N PRO A 266 1.82 -22.79 -5.94
CA PRO A 266 1.43 -21.97 -7.07
C PRO A 266 1.76 -20.52 -6.73
N THR A 267 2.79 -19.98 -7.40
CA THR A 267 3.39 -18.63 -7.22
C THR A 267 2.46 -17.46 -7.61
N ALA A 268 1.15 -17.69 -7.58
CA ALA A 268 0.12 -16.78 -8.09
C ALA A 268 -1.01 -16.51 -7.09
N ARG A 269 -0.96 -17.06 -5.87
CA ARG A 269 -2.00 -16.86 -4.84
C ARG A 269 -2.06 -15.39 -4.40
N VAL A 270 -3.27 -14.90 -4.09
CA VAL A 270 -3.48 -13.49 -3.73
C VAL A 270 -2.85 -13.20 -2.36
N GLU A 271 -2.86 -14.20 -1.49
CA GLU A 271 -2.25 -14.21 -0.16
C GLU A 271 -0.73 -14.04 -0.25
N GLU A 272 -0.07 -14.75 -1.19
CA GLU A 272 1.37 -14.60 -1.43
C GLU A 272 1.69 -13.17 -1.90
N ARG A 273 0.87 -12.59 -2.79
CA ARG A 273 1.06 -11.19 -3.23
C ARG A 273 0.91 -10.19 -2.09
N ALA A 274 -0.02 -10.44 -1.17
CA ALA A 274 -0.22 -9.62 0.02
C ALA A 274 0.99 -9.74 0.96
N LEU A 275 1.47 -10.96 1.21
CA LEU A 275 2.66 -11.24 2.02
C LEU A 275 3.92 -10.58 1.44
N ILE A 276 4.18 -10.74 0.13
CA ILE A 276 5.30 -10.07 -0.56
C ILE A 276 5.20 -8.56 -0.38
N SER A 277 4.01 -7.99 -0.52
CA SER A 277 3.80 -6.54 -0.40
C SER A 277 4.01 -6.06 1.04
N ALA A 278 3.61 -6.85 2.05
CA ALA A 278 3.87 -6.58 3.45
C ALA A 278 5.39 -6.59 3.76
N LEU A 279 6.11 -7.62 3.30
CA LEU A 279 7.56 -7.72 3.48
C LEU A 279 8.31 -6.62 2.71
N SER A 280 7.81 -6.22 1.55
CA SER A 280 8.35 -5.09 0.79
C SER A 280 8.20 -3.78 1.56
N LEU A 281 7.06 -3.56 2.23
CA LEU A 281 6.86 -2.40 3.12
C LEU A 281 7.83 -2.43 4.30
N VAL A 282 7.99 -3.58 4.97
CA VAL A 282 8.97 -3.77 6.05
C VAL A 282 10.37 -3.37 5.58
N ASN A 283 10.81 -3.89 4.42
CA ASN A 283 12.11 -3.55 3.85
C ASN A 283 12.21 -2.07 3.47
N ALA A 284 11.15 -1.45 2.97
CA ALA A 284 11.15 -0.03 2.63
C ALA A 284 11.22 0.88 3.86
N LEU A 285 10.49 0.57 4.94
CA LEU A 285 10.56 1.28 6.22
C LEU A 285 11.99 1.33 6.75
N ILE A 286 12.71 0.22 6.65
CA ILE A 286 14.10 0.13 7.10
C ILE A 286 15.03 0.88 6.14
N ASN A 287 14.96 0.57 4.84
CA ASN A 287 15.88 1.12 3.84
C ASN A 287 15.72 2.63 3.61
N ALA A 288 14.63 3.24 4.08
CA ALA A 288 14.44 4.68 4.07
C ALA A 288 15.41 5.44 5.01
N HIS A 289 16.15 4.74 5.87
CA HIS A 289 17.11 5.35 6.80
C HIS A 289 18.55 5.12 6.31
N ASP A 290 19.31 6.21 6.17
CA ASP A 290 20.70 6.16 5.69
C ASP A 290 21.70 5.66 6.75
N ILE A 291 21.39 5.85 8.02
CA ILE A 291 22.26 5.50 9.15
C ILE A 291 21.98 4.05 9.59
N ALA A 292 23.05 3.25 9.70
CA ALA A 292 22.94 1.84 10.09
C ALA A 292 22.31 1.66 11.48
N GLU A 293 22.60 2.54 12.44
CA GLU A 293 21.98 2.54 13.77
C GLU A 293 20.46 2.67 13.71
N ASP A 294 19.95 3.62 12.92
CA ASP A 294 18.50 3.83 12.77
C ASP A 294 17.83 2.63 12.09
N ARG A 295 18.49 2.05 11.07
CA ARG A 295 18.03 0.79 10.46
C ARG A 295 18.01 -0.37 11.45
N LEU A 296 18.99 -0.46 12.35
CA LEU A 296 19.03 -1.48 13.41
C LEU A 296 17.93 -1.25 14.45
N ARG A 297 17.68 0.00 14.85
CA ARG A 297 16.59 0.36 15.77
C ARG A 297 15.23 -0.02 15.19
N MET A 298 14.97 0.37 13.94
CA MET A 298 13.74 0.02 13.22
C MET A 298 13.55 -1.50 13.11
N ARG A 299 14.61 -2.25 12.80
CA ARG A 299 14.54 -3.72 12.78
C ARG A 299 14.22 -4.32 14.15
N ARG A 300 14.83 -3.83 15.23
CA ARG A 300 14.53 -4.33 16.59
C ARG A 300 13.07 -4.11 16.94
N GLU A 301 12.54 -2.92 16.63
CA GLU A 301 11.13 -2.59 16.86
C GLU A 301 10.20 -3.53 16.06
N LEU A 302 10.49 -3.76 14.77
CA LEU A 302 9.74 -4.69 13.93
C LEU A 302 9.85 -6.14 14.39
N LEU A 303 10.99 -6.57 14.93
CA LEU A 303 11.20 -7.93 15.43
C LEU A 303 10.58 -8.18 16.81
N ASP A 304 10.18 -7.14 17.57
CA ASP A 304 9.36 -7.27 18.78
C ASP A 304 7.86 -7.48 18.48
N THR A 305 7.53 -7.80 17.22
CA THR A 305 6.17 -8.12 16.75
C THR A 305 6.11 -9.56 16.23
N PRO A 306 4.92 -10.09 15.84
CA PRO A 306 4.80 -11.40 15.19
C PRO A 306 5.58 -11.56 13.88
N LEU A 307 6.15 -10.48 13.33
CA LEU A 307 6.99 -10.53 12.12
C LEU A 307 8.16 -11.51 12.30
N TYR A 308 8.76 -11.62 13.49
CA TYR A 308 9.83 -12.59 13.73
C TYR A 308 9.37 -14.03 13.49
N GLN A 309 8.16 -14.38 13.94
CA GLN A 309 7.57 -15.70 13.70
C GLN A 309 7.26 -15.89 12.22
N CYS A 310 6.72 -14.87 11.55
CA CYS A 310 6.51 -14.89 10.11
C CYS A 310 7.80 -15.16 9.33
N LEU A 311 8.90 -14.49 9.68
CA LEU A 311 10.21 -14.66 9.03
C LEU A 311 10.83 -16.04 9.30
N LYS A 312 10.46 -16.71 10.40
CA LYS A 312 10.86 -18.09 10.69
C LYS A 312 10.07 -19.09 9.86
N LEU A 313 8.75 -18.90 9.76
CA LEU A 313 7.89 -19.77 8.95
C LEU A 313 8.30 -19.77 7.48
N LEU A 314 8.79 -18.64 6.97
CA LEU A 314 9.34 -18.56 5.61
C LEU A 314 10.66 -19.31 5.41
N GLU A 315 11.34 -19.80 6.45
CA GLU A 315 12.57 -20.62 6.29
C GLU A 315 12.30 -22.06 5.88
N VAL A 316 11.03 -22.48 5.93
CA VAL A 316 10.59 -23.82 5.56
C VAL A 316 10.92 -24.06 4.07
N PRO A 317 11.56 -25.20 3.69
CA PRO A 317 12.07 -25.45 2.33
C PRO A 317 11.06 -25.21 1.20
N GLU A 318 9.79 -25.46 1.48
CA GLU A 318 8.65 -25.28 0.60
C GLU A 318 8.54 -23.82 0.10
N PHE A 319 8.96 -22.85 0.90
CA PHE A 319 8.96 -21.43 0.52
C PHE A 319 10.19 -20.99 -0.27
N GLU A 320 11.28 -21.75 -0.35
CA GLU A 320 12.49 -21.36 -1.09
C GLU A 320 12.27 -20.82 -2.52
N PRO A 321 11.33 -21.37 -3.34
CA PRO A 321 11.08 -20.84 -4.67
C PRO A 321 10.22 -19.56 -4.70
N THR A 322 9.63 -19.15 -3.56
CA THR A 322 8.66 -18.04 -3.50
C THR A 322 9.32 -16.66 -3.43
N LEU A 323 8.63 -15.63 -3.94
CA LEU A 323 9.10 -14.24 -3.81
C LEU A 323 9.07 -13.74 -2.36
N ALA A 324 8.16 -14.27 -1.54
CA ALA A 324 8.10 -13.96 -0.12
C ALA A 324 9.39 -14.38 0.61
N TYR A 325 9.92 -15.57 0.28
CA TYR A 325 11.21 -16.03 0.78
C TYR A 325 12.36 -15.09 0.39
N TYR A 326 12.39 -14.62 -0.85
CA TYR A 326 13.43 -13.67 -1.29
C TYR A 326 13.40 -12.35 -0.52
N GLU A 327 12.21 -11.79 -0.25
CA GLU A 327 12.09 -10.57 0.56
C GLU A 327 12.50 -10.79 2.03
N ALA A 328 12.16 -11.95 2.61
CA ALA A 328 12.61 -12.33 3.95
C ALA A 328 14.15 -12.52 4.01
N ARG A 329 14.74 -13.13 2.98
CA ARG A 329 16.20 -13.29 2.86
C ARG A 329 16.90 -11.95 2.68
N ARG A 330 16.30 -11.02 1.94
CA ARG A 330 16.79 -9.65 1.76
C ARG A 330 16.85 -8.91 3.10
N PHE A 331 15.78 -8.98 3.90
CA PHE A 331 15.72 -8.41 5.24
C PHE A 331 16.91 -8.85 6.11
N ARG A 332 17.18 -10.16 6.14
CA ARG A 332 18.25 -10.76 6.96
C ARG A 332 19.65 -10.41 6.49
N ARG A 333 19.88 -10.45 5.18
CA ARG A 333 21.17 -10.07 4.59
C ARG A 333 21.50 -8.61 4.91
N ALA A 334 20.51 -7.72 4.79
CA ALA A 334 20.66 -6.32 5.15
C ALA A 334 20.94 -6.15 6.66
N TYR A 335 20.27 -6.91 7.52
CA TYR A 335 20.52 -6.89 8.96
C TYR A 335 21.97 -7.29 9.32
N ALA A 336 22.46 -8.40 8.75
CA ALA A 336 23.85 -8.83 8.95
C ALA A 336 24.88 -7.84 8.39
N SER A 337 24.52 -7.12 7.32
CA SER A 337 25.34 -6.02 6.80
C SER A 337 25.39 -4.83 7.78
N ASP A 338 24.24 -4.45 8.34
CA ASP A 338 24.15 -3.31 9.24
C ASP A 338 24.81 -3.57 10.60
N ILE A 339 24.76 -4.80 11.12
CA ILE A 339 25.52 -5.18 12.33
C ILE A 339 27.02 -4.97 12.08
N ARG A 340 27.55 -5.45 10.95
CA ARG A 340 28.98 -5.28 10.61
C ARG A 340 29.38 -3.82 10.42
N ALA A 341 28.48 -3.00 9.90
CA ALA A 341 28.73 -1.57 9.71
C ALA A 341 28.68 -0.80 11.04
N PHE A 342 27.83 -1.21 11.98
CA PHE A 342 27.66 -0.56 13.28
C PHE A 342 28.72 -0.98 14.31
N ASP A 343 29.09 -2.27 14.32
CA ASP A 343 30.15 -2.81 15.17
C ASP A 343 31.04 -3.80 14.38
N PRO A 344 32.12 -3.30 13.76
CA PRO A 344 33.02 -4.11 12.94
C PRO A 344 33.83 -5.13 13.74
N GLN A 345 33.81 -5.08 15.09
CA GLN A 345 34.52 -6.02 15.94
C GLN A 345 33.67 -7.21 16.39
N THR A 346 32.36 -7.24 16.09
CA THR A 346 31.48 -8.38 16.44
C THR A 346 31.90 -9.63 15.65
N PRO A 347 32.46 -10.69 16.28
CA PRO A 347 32.75 -11.94 15.58
C PRO A 347 31.43 -12.68 15.34
N PHE A 348 31.21 -13.15 14.10
CA PHE A 348 30.12 -14.09 13.85
C PHE A 348 30.46 -15.43 14.50
N THR A 349 29.76 -15.78 15.57
CA THR A 349 29.53 -17.21 15.86
C THR A 349 28.69 -17.75 14.71
N SER A 350 29.35 -18.40 13.75
CA SER A 350 28.68 -19.26 12.79
C SER A 350 27.94 -20.33 13.59
N ALA A 351 26.61 -20.22 13.67
CA ALA A 351 25.80 -21.39 13.98
C ALA A 351 26.07 -22.38 12.85
N SER A 352 26.77 -23.46 13.20
CA SER A 352 27.10 -24.58 12.33
C SER A 352 25.84 -25.16 11.68
N THR A 353 25.98 -25.43 10.38
CA THR A 353 25.21 -26.31 9.47
C THR A 353 24.03 -27.08 10.04
#